data_AF-A0A929XEI5-F1
#
_entry.id   AF-A0A929XEI5-F1
#
_cell.length_a   1.000
_cell.length_b   1.000
_cell.length_c   1.000
_cell.angle_alpha   90.00
_cell.angle_beta   90.00
_cell.angle_gamma   90.00
#
_symmetry.space_group_name_H-M   'P 1'
#
loop_
_entity.id
_entity.type
_entity.pdbx_description
1 polymer ?
#
loop_
_entity_poly.entity_id
_entity_poly.type
_entity_poly.pdbx_seq_one_letter_code
_entity_poly.pdbx_strand_id
1 'polypeptide(L)'
;MTDMIDNSKKYKELREKYPNFIYDSYKIEEDNENIYITFKFEIEGLTTFNPSLTIKKKNYIKESIINNNIVKNLVFNIGLVELISYWKSTFSKNLIIKAGHINEDQI
;
A
#
# COMPACT_ATOMS: atom_id res chain seq x y z
N MET A 1 36.59 9.26 13.92
CA MET A 1 36.61 7.97 13.20
C MET A 1 35.17 7.63 12.94
N THR A 2 34.66 7.95 11.75
CA THR A 2 33.24 7.76 11.42
C THR A 2 33.07 6.29 11.08
N ASP A 3 32.36 5.54 11.94
CA ASP A 3 32.01 4.15 11.63
C ASP A 3 31.31 4.12 10.27
N MET A 4 31.94 3.47 9.28
CA MET A 4 31.28 3.20 8.01
C MET A 4 30.06 2.36 8.33
N ILE A 5 28.88 2.92 8.12
CA ILE A 5 27.62 2.20 8.25
C ILE A 5 27.66 1.04 7.26
N ASP A 6 27.79 -0.18 7.77
CA ASP A 6 27.62 -1.39 6.97
C ASP A 6 26.12 -1.57 6.67
N ASN A 7 25.69 -0.90 5.60
CA ASN A 7 24.32 -0.95 5.11
C ASN A 7 23.89 -2.38 4.74
N SER A 8 24.83 -3.28 4.41
CA SER A 8 24.54 -4.69 4.12
C SER A 8 24.11 -5.44 5.38
N LYS A 9 24.80 -5.21 6.50
CA LYS A 9 24.42 -5.76 7.80
C LYS A 9 23.06 -5.25 8.25
N LYS A 10 22.84 -3.93 8.22
CA LYS A 10 21.55 -3.32 8.60
C LYS A 10 20.39 -3.80 7.73
N TYR A 11 20.60 -3.96 6.42
CA TYR A 11 19.62 -4.53 5.50
C TYR A 11 19.18 -5.94 5.92
N LYS A 12 20.15 -6.82 6.23
CA LYS A 12 19.86 -8.20 6.67
C LYS A 12 19.10 -8.22 7.99
N GLU A 13 19.54 -7.44 8.97
CA GLU A 13 18.90 -7.34 10.28
C GLU A 13 17.43 -6.90 10.18
N LEU A 14 17.14 -5.86 9.38
CA LEU A 14 15.76 -5.39 9.17
C LEU A 14 14.89 -6.43 8.47
N ARG A 15 15.42 -7.08 7.43
CA ARG A 15 14.72 -8.11 6.65
C ARG A 15 14.41 -9.35 7.48
N GLU A 16 15.29 -9.72 8.42
CA GLU A 16 15.08 -10.82 9.36
C GLU A 16 14.10 -10.43 10.47
N LYS A 17 14.23 -9.22 11.02
CA LYS A 17 13.38 -8.73 12.11
C LYS A 17 11.92 -8.52 11.69
N TYR A 18 11.69 -8.09 10.45
CA TYR A 18 10.36 -7.81 9.91
C TYR A 18 10.15 -8.58 8.60
N PRO A 19 9.96 -9.91 8.65
CA PRO A 19 9.97 -10.76 7.46
C PRO A 19 8.76 -10.54 6.55
N ASN A 20 7.63 -10.06 7.08
CA ASN A 20 6.37 -9.95 6.36
C ASN A 20 5.88 -8.50 6.31
N PHE A 21 5.62 -8.02 5.09
CA PHE A 21 4.86 -6.80 4.82
C PHE A 21 3.55 -7.20 4.16
N ILE A 22 2.43 -6.71 4.69
CA ILE A 22 1.09 -7.15 4.31
C ILE A 22 0.31 -5.95 3.76
N TYR A 23 -0.22 -6.10 2.54
CA TYR A 23 -1.28 -5.26 2.01
C TYR A 23 -2.63 -5.94 2.31
N ASP A 24 -3.24 -5.55 3.42
CA ASP A 24 -4.37 -6.26 4.02
C ASP A 24 -5.69 -5.94 3.30
N SER A 25 -6.01 -4.66 3.14
CA SER A 25 -7.24 -4.21 2.48
C SER A 25 -7.13 -2.75 2.02
N TYR A 26 -8.13 -2.29 1.27
CA TYR A 26 -8.35 -0.87 1.02
C TYR A 26 -9.83 -0.53 1.21
N LYS A 27 -10.11 0.76 1.48
CA LYS A 27 -11.45 1.31 1.62
C LYS A 27 -11.61 2.49 0.67
N ILE A 28 -12.75 2.56 0.00
CA ILE A 28 -13.15 3.68 -0.85
C ILE A 28 -14.40 4.30 -0.23
N GLU A 29 -14.34 5.60 0.03
CA GLU A 29 -15.46 6.41 0.48
C GLU A 29 -15.57 7.63 -0.44
N GLU A 30 -16.73 8.25 -0.51
CA GLU A 30 -16.91 9.46 -1.30
C GLU A 30 -17.99 10.35 -0.70
N ASP A 31 -17.84 11.65 -0.92
CA ASP A 31 -18.88 12.66 -0.71
C ASP A 31 -19.19 13.39 -2.02
N ASN A 32 -19.82 14.56 -1.96
CA ASN A 32 -20.16 15.32 -3.17
C ASN A 32 -18.94 15.90 -3.90
N GLU A 33 -17.82 16.11 -3.20
CA GLU A 33 -16.65 16.82 -3.71
C GLU A 33 -15.41 15.94 -3.85
N ASN A 34 -15.30 14.86 -3.08
CA ASN A 34 -14.07 14.10 -2.91
C ASN A 34 -14.33 12.59 -2.93
N ILE A 35 -13.27 11.88 -3.31
CA ILE A 35 -13.10 10.44 -3.15
C ILE A 35 -11.98 10.26 -2.15
N TYR A 36 -12.23 9.44 -1.13
CA TYR A 36 -11.29 9.09 -0.09
C TYR A 36 -10.90 7.63 -0.26
N ILE A 37 -9.59 7.39 -0.35
CA ILE A 37 -9.03 6.06 -0.43
C ILE A 37 -8.16 5.88 0.80
N THR A 38 -8.37 4.79 1.53
CA THR A 38 -7.52 4.41 2.66
C THR A 38 -6.98 3.02 2.42
N PHE A 39 -5.66 2.86 2.45
CA PHE A 39 -5.01 1.55 2.37
C PHE A 39 -4.73 1.06 3.78
N LYS A 40 -4.84 -0.25 4.04
CA LYS A 40 -4.44 -0.85 5.30
C LYS A 40 -3.19 -1.70 5.08
N PHE A 41 -2.08 -1.25 5.64
CA PHE A 41 -0.80 -1.93 5.61
C PHE A 41 -0.41 -2.42 7.00
N GLU A 42 0.24 -3.57 7.05
CA GLU A 42 0.81 -4.13 8.26
C GLU A 42 2.24 -4.56 8.01
N ILE A 43 3.14 -4.12 8.89
CA ILE A 43 4.47 -4.69 9.04
C ILE A 43 4.40 -5.58 10.26
N GLU A 44 4.44 -6.89 10.04
CA GLU A 44 4.27 -7.86 11.12
C GLU A 44 5.37 -7.67 12.18
N GLY A 45 4.94 -7.62 13.45
CA GLY A 45 5.84 -7.38 14.58
C GLY A 45 6.32 -5.93 14.74
N LEU A 46 5.83 -4.99 13.92
CA LEU A 46 6.14 -3.56 14.05
C LEU A 46 4.90 -2.69 14.24
N THR A 47 4.02 -2.61 13.23
CA THR A 47 2.87 -1.69 13.26
C THR A 47 1.86 -1.98 12.15
N THR A 48 0.62 -1.55 12.36
CA THR A 48 -0.42 -1.42 11.34
C THR A 48 -0.70 0.07 11.14
N PHE A 49 -0.81 0.50 9.89
CA PHE A 49 -1.01 1.90 9.56
C PHE A 49 -1.85 2.05 8.29
N ASN A 50 -2.46 3.24 8.14
CA ASN A 50 -3.49 3.47 7.15
C ASN A 50 -3.23 4.73 6.31
N PRO A 51 -2.30 4.71 5.34
CA PRO A 51 -2.10 5.86 4.48
C PRO A 51 -3.36 6.12 3.63
N SER A 52 -3.66 7.39 3.42
CA SER A 52 -4.87 7.83 2.75
C SER A 52 -4.56 8.78 1.59
N LEU A 53 -5.34 8.65 0.53
CA LEU A 53 -5.32 9.51 -0.64
C LEU A 53 -6.70 10.15 -0.83
N THR A 54 -6.72 11.47 -1.03
CA THR A 54 -7.95 12.21 -1.35
C THR A 54 -7.87 12.73 -2.77
N ILE A 55 -8.88 12.40 -3.58
CA ILE A 55 -8.99 12.84 -4.97
C ILE A 55 -10.23 13.72 -5.10
N LYS A 56 -10.06 14.97 -5.55
CA LYS A 56 -11.19 15.85 -5.87
C LYS A 56 -11.97 15.31 -7.05
N LYS A 57 -13.29 15.19 -6.89
CA LYS A 57 -14.21 14.86 -7.98
C LYS A 57 -14.19 15.97 -9.01
N LYS A 58 -14.24 15.55 -10.28
CA LYS A 58 -14.49 16.47 -11.40
C LYS A 58 -16.00 16.55 -11.61
N ASN A 59 -16.47 17.68 -12.12
CA ASN A 59 -17.90 17.96 -12.32
C ASN A 59 -18.64 16.94 -13.21
N TYR A 60 -17.92 16.15 -14.00
CA TYR A 60 -18.51 15.09 -14.85
C TYR A 60 -18.66 13.74 -14.14
N ILE A 61 -18.10 13.56 -12.93
CA ILE A 61 -18.30 12.36 -12.11
C ILE A 61 -19.60 12.55 -11.33
N LYS A 62 -20.70 12.10 -11.93
CA LYS A 62 -22.05 12.26 -11.37
C LYS A 62 -22.54 11.03 -10.59
N GLU A 63 -21.98 9.88 -10.88
CA GLU A 63 -22.39 8.60 -10.29
C GLU A 63 -21.42 8.18 -9.19
N SER A 64 -21.96 7.40 -8.24
CA SER A 64 -21.16 6.79 -7.19
C SER A 64 -20.15 5.81 -7.80
N ILE A 65 -18.88 5.97 -7.45
CA ILE A 65 -17.81 5.11 -7.98
C ILE A 65 -17.44 3.95 -7.07
N ILE A 66 -17.96 3.93 -5.82
CA ILE A 66 -17.58 2.97 -4.78
C ILE A 66 -17.73 1.51 -5.24
N ASN A 67 -18.76 1.22 -6.02
CA ASN A 67 -19.07 -0.14 -6.48
C ASN A 67 -18.55 -0.46 -7.89
N ASN A 68 -17.86 0.47 -8.54
CA ASN A 68 -17.34 0.26 -9.88
C ASN A 68 -16.08 -0.64 -9.85
N ASN A 69 -16.13 -1.79 -10.53
CA ASN A 69 -15.03 -2.75 -10.55
C ASN A 69 -13.74 -2.20 -11.18
N ILE A 70 -13.84 -1.31 -12.17
CA ILE A 70 -12.68 -0.65 -12.78
C ILE A 70 -11.99 0.24 -11.76
N VAL A 71 -12.78 0.99 -10.98
CA VAL A 71 -12.28 1.86 -9.91
C VAL A 71 -11.66 1.05 -8.79
N LYS A 72 -12.31 -0.03 -8.34
CA LYS A 72 -11.73 -0.96 -7.36
C LYS A 72 -10.39 -1.52 -7.82
N ASN A 73 -10.29 -1.94 -9.09
CA ASN A 73 -9.04 -2.42 -9.66
C ASN A 73 -7.97 -1.31 -9.71
N LEU A 74 -8.34 -0.10 -10.11
CA LEU A 74 -7.41 1.05 -10.11
C LEU A 74 -6.90 1.35 -8.69
N VAL A 75 -7.79 1.42 -7.70
CA VAL A 75 -7.43 1.67 -6.30
C VAL A 75 -6.52 0.57 -5.74
N PHE A 76 -6.82 -0.69 -6.06
CA PHE A 76 -5.94 -1.81 -5.70
C PHE A 76 -4.52 -1.59 -6.21
N ASN A 77 -4.35 -1.24 -7.50
CA ASN A 77 -3.05 -0.98 -8.12
C ASN A 77 -2.35 0.26 -7.53
N ILE A 78 -3.09 1.33 -7.19
CA ILE A 78 -2.50 2.48 -6.47
C ILE A 78 -1.92 2.03 -5.12
N GLY A 79 -2.64 1.15 -4.40
CA GLY A 79 -2.11 0.59 -3.15
C GLY A 79 -0.84 -0.24 -3.33
N LEU A 80 -0.67 -0.93 -4.48
CA LEU A 80 0.58 -1.60 -4.83
C LEU A 80 1.73 -0.62 -5.09
N VAL A 81 1.46 0.57 -5.60
CA VAL A 81 2.48 1.62 -5.77
C VAL A 81 2.84 2.23 -4.41
N GLU A 82 1.82 2.58 -3.61
CA GLU A 82 2.00 3.18 -2.29
C GLU A 82 2.76 2.26 -1.33
N LEU A 83 2.48 0.95 -1.32
CA LEU A 83 3.14 0.02 -0.40
C LEU A 83 4.66 -0.02 -0.56
N ILE A 84 5.18 0.25 -1.77
CA ILE A 84 6.63 0.20 -2.05
C ILE A 84 7.37 1.28 -1.26
N SER A 85 6.73 2.42 -1.01
CA SER A 85 7.29 3.50 -0.20
C SER A 85 7.56 3.06 1.23
N TYR A 86 6.72 2.18 1.78
CA TYR A 86 6.82 1.69 3.16
C TYR A 86 7.62 0.39 3.29
N TRP A 87 7.52 -0.51 2.32
CA TRP A 87 8.28 -1.76 2.30
C TRP A 87 9.81 -1.51 2.34
N LYS A 88 10.27 -0.40 1.76
CA LYS A 88 11.67 0.04 1.81
C LYS A 88 12.19 0.28 3.24
N SER A 89 11.31 0.55 4.21
CA SER A 89 11.71 0.79 5.60
C SER A 89 12.12 -0.48 6.33
N THR A 90 11.67 -1.65 5.86
CA THR A 90 11.92 -2.94 6.50
C THR A 90 12.65 -3.93 5.60
N PHE A 91 12.59 -3.73 4.29
CA PHE A 91 13.07 -4.70 3.30
C PHE A 91 12.53 -6.10 3.57
N SER A 92 11.25 -6.19 3.96
CA SER A 92 10.61 -7.46 4.33
C SER A 92 10.81 -8.52 3.25
N LYS A 93 11.02 -9.76 3.68
CA LYS A 93 11.28 -10.88 2.78
C LYS A 93 10.08 -11.19 1.90
N ASN A 94 8.90 -11.15 2.50
CA ASN A 94 7.65 -11.48 1.84
C ASN A 94 6.78 -10.24 1.75
N LEU A 95 6.20 -10.04 0.57
CA LEU A 95 5.10 -9.11 0.34
C LEU A 95 3.82 -9.94 0.20
N ILE A 96 2.90 -9.82 1.15
CA ILE A 96 1.66 -10.60 1.20
C ILE A 96 0.51 -9.68 0.80
N ILE A 97 -0.18 -10.02 -0.28
CA ILE A 97 -1.29 -9.23 -0.82
C ILE A 97 -2.60 -9.96 -0.53
N LYS A 98 -3.41 -9.39 0.38
CA LYS A 98 -4.76 -9.89 0.71
C LYS A 98 -5.86 -9.01 0.10
N ALA A 99 -5.54 -7.75 -0.20
CA ALA A 99 -6.50 -6.77 -0.69
C ALA A 99 -7.06 -7.05 -2.11
N GLY A 100 -6.52 -8.05 -2.81
CA GLY A 100 -6.91 -8.42 -4.16
C GLY A 100 -5.97 -9.49 -4.73
N HIS A 101 -6.03 -9.68 -6.04
CA HIS A 101 -5.18 -10.64 -6.75
C HIS A 101 -4.40 -9.94 -7.85
N ILE A 102 -3.17 -10.40 -8.06
CA ILE A 102 -2.32 -10.03 -9.20
C ILE A 102 -2.42 -11.15 -10.23
N ASN A 103 -2.63 -10.80 -11.50
CA ASN A 103 -2.60 -11.75 -12.61
C ASN A 103 -1.27 -11.69 -13.37
N GLU A 104 -1.07 -12.56 -14.36
CA GLU A 104 0.18 -12.64 -15.14
C GLU A 104 0.51 -11.35 -15.89
N ASP A 105 -0.50 -10.60 -16.34
CA ASP A 105 -0.29 -9.31 -17.04
C ASP A 105 0.27 -8.20 -16.11
N GLN A 106 0.23 -8.42 -14.80
CA GLN A 106 0.66 -7.46 -13.77
C GLN A 106 2.03 -7.80 -13.14
N ILE A 107 2.73 -8.84 -13.63
CA ILE A 107 4.05 -9.30 -13.12
C ILE A 107 5.19 -8.91 -14.05
#